data_AF-A0A5D0S7P5-F1
#
_entry.id   AF-A0A5D0S7P5-F1
#
_cell.length_a   1.000
_cell.length_b   1.000
_cell.length_c   1.000
_cell.angle_alpha   90.00
_cell.angle_beta   90.00
_cell.angle_gamma   90.00
#
_symmetry.space_group_name_H-M   'P 1'
#
loop_
_entity.id
_entity.type
_entity.pdbx_description
1 polymer ?
#
loop_
_entity_poly.entity_id
_entity_poly.type
_entity_poly.pdbx_seq_one_letter_code
_entity_poly.pdbx_strand_id
1 'polypeptide(L)'
;MAASDVQTLARDALVALWIKLYDSQPPPRLSQTFLRRIIAFELQAQANGPLPAVAKTQLARLATGKTAASKPVLKSGGRYLREWNGVTHVVDVTDHGHLYKGQTYQSLSAVARAITGAHWSGPRFFGSPQDQSRTRKRPERSRN
;
A
#
# COMPACT_ATOMS: atom_id res chain seq x y z
N MET A 1 -6.54 -8.31 -32.18
CA MET A 1 -7.17 -9.30 -31.29
C MET A 1 -6.89 -8.87 -29.87
N ALA A 2 -7.92 -8.62 -29.08
CA ALA A 2 -7.81 -8.12 -27.72
C ALA A 2 -7.63 -9.28 -26.73
N ALA A 3 -7.10 -9.00 -25.54
CA ALA A 3 -6.90 -10.01 -24.50
C ALA A 3 -8.22 -10.61 -23.97
N SER A 4 -9.35 -9.91 -24.13
CA SER A 4 -10.70 -10.42 -23.86
C SER A 4 -11.07 -11.60 -24.76
N ASP A 5 -10.65 -11.54 -26.02
CA ASP A 5 -11.02 -12.51 -27.06
C ASP A 5 -10.36 -13.89 -26.79
N VAL A 6 -9.24 -13.90 -26.06
CA VAL A 6 -8.48 -15.11 -25.71
C VAL A 6 -9.21 -15.98 -24.68
N GLN A 7 -10.11 -15.41 -23.89
CA GLN A 7 -10.77 -16.15 -22.81
C GLN A 7 -11.70 -17.26 -23.32
N THR A 8 -12.27 -17.08 -24.51
CA THR A 8 -13.24 -18.02 -25.10
C THR A 8 -12.59 -18.99 -26.09
N LEU A 9 -11.31 -18.82 -26.43
CA LEU A 9 -10.65 -19.68 -27.42
C LEU A 9 -10.50 -21.13 -26.95
N ALA A 10 -10.68 -22.03 -27.91
CA ALA A 10 -10.39 -23.45 -27.77
C ALA A 10 -8.87 -23.71 -27.76
N ARG A 11 -8.46 -24.92 -27.33
CA ARG A 11 -7.06 -25.22 -27.05
C ARG A 11 -6.18 -25.16 -28.31
N ASP A 12 -6.68 -25.63 -29.43
CA ASP A 12 -6.05 -25.57 -30.76
C ASP A 12 -5.75 -24.12 -31.18
N ALA A 13 -6.72 -23.21 -31.03
CA ALA A 13 -6.53 -21.80 -31.33
C ALA A 13 -5.50 -21.15 -30.40
N LEU A 14 -5.48 -21.54 -29.11
CA LEU A 14 -4.46 -21.08 -28.17
C LEU A 14 -3.06 -21.60 -28.51
N VAL A 15 -2.94 -22.84 -28.98
CA VAL A 15 -1.66 -23.42 -29.43
C VAL A 15 -1.16 -22.67 -30.67
N ALA A 16 -2.03 -22.39 -31.64
CA ALA A 16 -1.68 -21.61 -32.84
C ALA A 16 -1.18 -20.20 -32.47
N LEU A 17 -1.85 -19.54 -31.51
CA LEU A 17 -1.42 -18.24 -30.99
C LEU A 17 -0.10 -18.31 -30.24
N TRP A 18 0.11 -19.36 -29.44
CA TRP A 18 1.39 -19.58 -28.76
C TRP A 18 2.54 -19.69 -29.76
N ILE A 19 2.39 -20.51 -30.80
CA ILE A 19 3.40 -20.67 -31.85
C ILE A 19 3.67 -19.32 -32.52
N LYS A 20 2.62 -18.54 -32.82
CA LYS A 20 2.77 -17.21 -33.42
C LYS A 20 3.53 -16.23 -32.50
N LEU A 21 3.36 -16.31 -31.19
CA LEU A 21 3.97 -15.39 -30.23
C LEU A 21 5.41 -15.77 -29.86
N TYR A 22 5.69 -17.08 -29.76
CA TYR A 22 6.94 -17.60 -29.18
C TYR A 22 7.75 -18.49 -30.12
N ASP A 23 7.30 -18.66 -31.37
CA ASP A 23 7.94 -19.48 -32.41
C ASP A 23 8.31 -20.91 -31.94
N SER A 24 7.50 -21.47 -31.05
CA SER A 24 7.75 -22.74 -30.37
C SER A 24 6.44 -23.43 -29.97
N GLN A 25 6.50 -24.72 -29.64
CA GLN A 25 5.34 -25.44 -29.11
C GLN A 25 5.11 -25.10 -27.64
N PRO A 26 3.84 -24.98 -27.18
CA PRO A 26 3.58 -24.87 -25.75
C PRO A 26 3.99 -26.16 -25.03
N PRO A 27 4.42 -26.08 -23.76
CA PRO A 27 4.76 -27.26 -22.99
C PRO A 27 3.61 -28.29 -23.00
N PRO A 28 3.90 -29.60 -23.18
CA PRO A 28 2.87 -30.61 -23.47
C PRO A 28 1.82 -30.77 -22.37
N ARG A 29 2.16 -30.42 -21.11
CA ARG A 29 1.27 -30.51 -19.94
C ARG A 29 0.75 -29.14 -19.46
N LEU A 30 0.91 -28.09 -20.26
CA LEU A 30 0.38 -26.77 -19.91
C LEU A 30 -1.15 -26.80 -19.96
N SER A 31 -1.81 -26.42 -18.86
CA SER A 31 -3.27 -26.39 -18.84
C SER A 31 -3.81 -25.30 -19.76
N GLN A 32 -5.00 -25.51 -20.33
CA GLN A 32 -5.65 -24.53 -21.20
C GLN A 32 -5.87 -23.19 -20.48
N THR A 33 -6.20 -23.21 -19.19
CA THR A 33 -6.33 -22.01 -18.36
C THR A 33 -5.02 -21.23 -18.29
N PHE A 34 -3.89 -21.92 -18.15
CA PHE A 34 -2.59 -21.27 -18.07
C PHE A 34 -2.13 -20.74 -19.43
N LEU A 35 -2.37 -21.49 -20.50
CA LEU A 35 -2.22 -21.03 -21.90
C LEU A 35 -2.95 -19.71 -22.14
N ARG A 36 -4.23 -19.62 -21.76
CA ARG A 36 -5.01 -18.39 -21.88
C ARG A 36 -4.39 -17.23 -21.11
N ARG A 37 -3.96 -17.45 -19.87
CA ARG A 37 -3.38 -16.41 -19.03
C ARG A 37 -2.08 -15.87 -19.61
N ILE A 38 -1.19 -16.75 -20.10
CA ILE A 38 0.07 -16.34 -20.71
C ILE A 38 -0.20 -15.54 -21.99
N ILE A 39 -1.03 -16.05 -22.90
CA ILE A 39 -1.34 -15.38 -24.16
C ILE A 39 -2.04 -14.03 -23.90
N ALA A 40 -3.00 -13.98 -22.97
CA ALA A 40 -3.66 -12.73 -22.58
C ALA A 40 -2.67 -11.72 -22.01
N PHE A 41 -1.73 -12.17 -21.16
CA PHE A 41 -0.67 -11.33 -20.63
C PHE A 41 0.22 -10.75 -21.74
N GLU A 42 0.66 -11.55 -22.71
CA GLU A 42 1.49 -11.06 -23.81
C GLU A 42 0.76 -10.03 -24.67
N LEU A 43 -0.50 -10.29 -25.02
CA LEU A 43 -1.31 -9.32 -25.78
C LEU A 43 -1.50 -8.02 -24.98
N GLN A 44 -1.69 -8.12 -23.67
CA GLN A 44 -1.75 -6.94 -22.79
C GLN A 44 -0.41 -6.20 -22.75
N ALA A 45 0.71 -6.91 -22.65
CA ALA A 45 2.03 -6.30 -22.63
C ALA A 45 2.36 -5.59 -23.95
N GLN A 46 2.00 -6.19 -25.09
CA GLN A 46 2.15 -5.57 -26.41
C GLN A 46 1.28 -4.31 -26.55
N ALA A 47 0.04 -4.34 -26.06
CA ALA A 47 -0.87 -3.20 -26.15
C ALA A 47 -0.51 -2.04 -25.20
N ASN A 48 -0.04 -2.35 -23.99
CA ASN A 48 0.27 -1.33 -22.97
C ASN A 48 1.73 -0.88 -22.98
N GLY A 49 2.59 -1.53 -23.76
CA GLY A 49 4.01 -1.24 -23.83
C GLY A 49 4.78 -1.63 -22.55
N PRO A 50 6.07 -1.28 -22.48
CA PRO A 50 6.92 -1.64 -21.35
C PRO A 50 6.44 -0.96 -20.06
N LEU A 51 6.70 -1.61 -18.92
CA LEU A 51 6.45 -1.01 -17.60
C LEU A 51 7.09 0.38 -17.50
N PRO A 52 6.37 1.40 -17.00
CA PRO A 52 6.94 2.72 -16.75
C PRO A 52 8.16 2.65 -15.84
N ALA A 53 9.12 3.57 -16.02
CA ALA A 53 10.32 3.63 -15.18
C ALA A 53 9.99 3.67 -13.69
N VAL A 54 8.93 4.40 -13.31
CA VAL A 54 8.42 4.46 -11.93
C VAL A 54 7.99 3.09 -11.41
N ALA A 55 7.28 2.30 -12.21
CA ALA A 55 6.83 0.96 -11.83
C ALA A 55 8.03 0.00 -11.68
N LYS A 56 9.02 0.07 -12.58
CA LYS A 56 10.26 -0.71 -12.47
C LYS A 56 11.04 -0.39 -11.20
N THR A 57 11.20 0.89 -10.88
CA THR A 57 11.87 1.35 -9.66
C THR A 57 11.11 0.91 -8.40
N GLN A 58 9.78 0.99 -8.42
CA GLN A 58 8.95 0.49 -7.33
C GLN A 58 9.09 -1.02 -7.13
N LEU A 59 9.07 -1.81 -8.21
CA LEU A 59 9.30 -3.26 -8.18
C LEU A 59 10.69 -3.61 -7.63
N ALA A 60 11.74 -2.92 -8.09
CA ALA A 60 13.09 -3.11 -7.57
C ALA A 60 13.16 -2.81 -6.06
N ARG A 61 12.52 -1.72 -5.61
CA ARG A 61 12.44 -1.39 -4.18
C ARG A 61 11.71 -2.47 -3.39
N LEU A 62 10.59 -2.98 -3.91
CA LEU A 62 9.82 -4.05 -3.28
C LEU A 62 10.63 -5.35 -3.18
N ALA A 63 11.36 -5.72 -4.23
CA ALA A 63 12.19 -6.93 -4.26
C ALA A 63 13.31 -6.91 -3.19
N THR A 64 13.82 -5.72 -2.84
CA THR A 64 14.83 -5.59 -1.78
C THR A 64 14.27 -5.73 -0.35
N GLY A 65 12.96 -5.91 -0.17
CA GLY A 65 12.32 -5.97 1.15
C GLY A 65 12.38 -4.65 1.94
N LYS A 66 13.01 -3.61 1.39
CA LYS A 66 13.05 -2.24 1.95
C LYS A 66 11.77 -1.49 1.60
N THR A 67 10.63 -2.07 1.92
CA THR A 67 9.41 -1.27 2.05
C THR A 67 9.53 -0.53 3.36
N ALA A 68 9.76 0.78 3.30
CA ALA A 68 9.12 1.65 4.28
C ALA A 68 7.63 1.33 4.13
N ALA A 69 7.09 0.52 5.04
CA ALA A 69 5.67 0.23 5.08
C ALA A 69 4.94 1.56 4.89
N SER A 70 4.07 1.64 3.87
CA SER A 70 3.23 2.81 3.67
C SER A 70 2.60 3.08 5.03
N LYS A 71 2.94 4.23 5.64
CA LYS A 71 2.49 4.53 7.00
C LYS A 71 0.96 4.50 6.91
N PRO A 72 0.26 3.62 7.64
CA PRO A 72 -1.19 3.64 7.68
C PRO A 72 -1.62 5.03 8.12
N VAL A 73 -2.10 5.81 7.15
CA VAL A 73 -2.78 7.06 7.43
C VAL A 73 -4.15 6.65 7.94
N LEU A 74 -4.51 7.10 9.14
CA LEU A 74 -5.86 6.89 9.65
C LEU A 74 -6.85 7.48 8.65
N LYS A 75 -7.82 6.67 8.25
CA LYS A 75 -8.98 7.15 7.47
C LYS A 75 -9.90 7.97 8.39
N SER A 76 -10.80 8.73 7.78
CA SER A 76 -11.89 9.43 8.47
C SER A 76 -12.62 8.48 9.44
N GLY A 77 -12.92 8.97 10.64
CA GLY A 77 -13.41 8.17 11.76
C GLY A 77 -12.32 7.55 12.66
N GLY A 78 -11.05 7.66 12.27
CA GLY A 78 -9.92 7.32 13.15
C GLY A 78 -9.62 8.40 14.19
N ARG A 79 -8.88 8.04 15.25
CA ARG A 79 -8.47 8.96 16.32
C ARG A 79 -7.00 8.79 16.69
N TYR A 80 -6.27 9.89 16.82
CA TYR A 80 -4.92 9.93 17.40
C TYR A 80 -5.00 10.24 18.90
N LEU A 81 -4.20 9.53 19.69
CA LEU A 81 -4.06 9.76 21.13
C LEU A 81 -2.60 10.03 21.44
N ARG A 82 -2.33 11.10 22.20
CA ARG A 82 -0.97 11.43 22.64
C ARG A 82 -0.98 12.00 24.04
N GLU A 83 -0.19 11.41 24.94
CA GLU A 83 0.13 12.04 26.21
C GLU A 83 1.24 13.09 26.03
N TRP A 84 1.01 14.29 26.55
CA TRP A 84 2.00 15.37 26.59
C TRP A 84 1.76 16.23 27.84
N ASN A 85 2.82 16.51 28.60
CA ASN A 85 2.74 17.24 29.88
C ASN A 85 1.65 16.72 30.83
N GLY A 86 1.48 15.39 30.92
CA GLY A 86 0.48 14.76 31.78
C GLY A 86 -0.97 14.85 31.30
N VAL A 87 -1.21 15.41 30.10
CA VAL A 87 -2.54 15.51 29.48
C VAL A 87 -2.60 14.59 28.27
N THR A 88 -3.67 13.79 28.18
CA THR A 88 -3.96 13.01 26.97
C THR A 88 -4.72 13.86 25.96
N HIS A 89 -4.07 14.14 24.84
CA HIS A 89 -4.63 14.86 23.71
C HIS A 89 -5.26 13.87 22.73
N VAL A 90 -6.53 14.12 22.42
CA VAL A 90 -7.34 13.31 21.51
C VAL A 90 -7.64 14.11 20.26
N VAL A 91 -7.31 13.55 19.09
CA VAL A 91 -7.50 14.20 17.79
C VAL A 91 -8.30 13.29 16.88
N ASP A 92 -9.47 13.75 16.44
CA ASP A 92 -10.34 13.00 15.53
C ASP A 92 -10.00 13.30 14.07
N VAL A 93 -9.94 12.27 13.24
CA VAL A 93 -9.77 12.40 11.79
C VAL A 93 -11.15 12.52 11.15
N THR A 94 -11.36 13.61 10.44
CA THR A 94 -12.59 13.93 9.71
C THR A 94 -12.29 14.05 8.22
N ASP A 95 -13.33 14.06 7.38
CA ASP A 95 -13.16 14.27 5.93
C ASP A 95 -12.56 15.65 5.59
N HIS A 96 -12.66 16.60 6.52
CA HIS A 96 -12.21 17.99 6.34
C HIS A 96 -10.92 18.32 7.10
N GLY A 97 -10.26 17.33 7.71
CA GLY A 97 -9.01 17.52 8.46
C GLY A 97 -9.05 16.88 9.85
N HIS A 98 -8.50 17.58 10.84
CA HIS A 98 -8.24 17.04 12.18
C HIS A 98 -8.97 17.88 13.24
N LEU A 99 -9.90 17.27 13.96
CA LEU A 99 -10.64 17.95 15.02
C LEU A 99 -9.91 17.76 16.36
N TYR A 100 -9.58 18.86 17.01
CA TYR A 100 -8.93 18.87 18.32
C TYR A 100 -9.55 19.97 19.19
N LYS A 101 -10.07 19.61 20.37
CA LYS A 101 -10.76 20.52 21.31
C LYS A 101 -11.84 21.40 20.64
N GLY A 102 -12.59 20.84 19.69
CA GLY A 102 -13.65 21.55 18.97
C GLY A 102 -13.17 22.46 17.84
N GLN A 103 -11.86 22.51 17.55
CA GLN A 103 -11.30 23.27 16.43
C GLN A 103 -10.76 22.33 15.34
N THR A 104 -11.02 22.67 14.07
CA THR A 104 -10.56 21.91 12.91
C THR A 104 -9.21 22.44 12.42
N TYR A 105 -8.26 21.53 12.23
CA TYR A 105 -6.90 21.81 11.76
C TYR A 105 -6.61 21.09 10.44
N GLN A 106 -5.91 21.78 9.54
CA GLN A 106 -5.56 21.27 8.20
C GLN A 106 -4.48 20.17 8.23
N SER A 107 -3.76 19.99 9.35
CA SER A 107 -2.74 18.94 9.48
C SER A 107 -2.45 18.55 10.93
N LEU A 108 -1.93 17.34 11.15
CA LEU A 108 -1.41 16.91 12.45
C LEU A 108 -0.27 17.78 12.96
N SER A 109 0.56 18.35 12.07
CA SER A 109 1.62 19.26 12.48
C SER A 109 1.06 20.56 13.06
N ALA A 110 -0.08 21.04 12.56
CA ALA A 110 -0.78 22.19 13.12
C ALA A 110 -1.34 21.87 14.52
N VAL A 111 -1.91 20.67 14.71
CA VAL A 111 -2.36 20.22 16.05
C VAL A 111 -1.17 20.05 17.00
N ALA A 112 -0.07 19.46 16.56
CA ALA A 112 1.14 19.28 17.37
C ALA A 112 1.73 20.63 17.81
N ARG A 113 1.73 21.64 16.92
CA ARG A 113 2.11 23.01 17.28
C ARG A 113 1.13 23.63 18.28
N ALA A 114 -0.18 23.41 18.13
CA ALA A 114 -1.17 23.88 19.10
C ALA A 114 -1.02 23.24 20.49
N ILE A 115 -0.53 22.00 20.56
CA ILE A 115 -0.25 21.30 21.83
C ILE A 115 1.09 21.73 22.45
N THR A 116 2.14 21.79 21.64
CA THR A 116 3.53 21.94 22.13
C THR A 116 4.06 23.37 22.11
N GLY A 117 3.41 24.28 21.36
CA GLY A 117 3.92 25.62 21.08
C GLY A 117 5.10 25.66 20.11
N ALA A 118 5.66 24.52 19.72
CA ALA A 118 6.84 24.39 18.88
C ALA A 118 6.54 23.67 17.56
N HIS A 119 7.45 23.77 16.60
CA HIS A 119 7.31 23.05 15.34
C HIS A 119 7.70 21.57 15.52
N TRP A 120 6.71 20.69 15.41
CA TRP A 120 6.89 19.24 15.42
C TRP A 120 6.33 18.62 14.14
N SER A 121 6.96 17.53 13.67
CA SER A 121 6.34 16.66 12.68
C SER A 121 5.12 15.98 13.32
N GLY A 122 3.91 16.33 12.87
CA GLY A 122 2.66 15.77 13.40
C GLY A 122 2.65 14.24 13.48
N PRO A 123 2.96 13.52 12.38
CA PRO A 123 3.03 12.06 12.40
C PRO A 123 4.07 11.49 13.39
N ARG A 124 5.15 12.20 13.66
CA ARG A 124 6.15 11.77 14.66
C ARG A 124 5.64 11.99 16.08
N PHE A 125 4.97 13.11 16.32
CA PHE A 125 4.41 13.46 17.63
C PHE A 125 3.28 12.52 18.06
N PHE A 126 2.37 12.17 17.14
CA PHE A 126 1.23 11.29 17.41
C PHE A 126 1.53 9.78 17.23
N GLY A 127 2.80 9.44 16.99
CA GLY A 127 3.25 8.06 16.83
C GLY A 127 3.28 7.59 15.38
N SER A 128 4.41 6.96 15.02
CA SER A 128 4.51 6.15 13.81
C SER A 128 4.27 4.68 14.17
N PRO A 129 3.83 3.80 13.24
CA PRO A 129 3.58 2.39 13.53
C PRO A 129 4.78 1.64 14.13
N GLN A 130 6.02 2.10 13.89
CA GLN A 130 7.23 1.53 14.49
C GLN A 130 7.34 1.76 16.00
N ASP A 131 6.59 2.72 16.56
CA ASP A 131 6.61 3.05 17.99
C ASP A 131 5.57 2.24 18.79
N GLN A 132 4.57 1.65 18.12
CA GLN A 132 3.52 0.86 18.78
C GLN A 132 4.03 -0.50 19.32
N SER A 133 5.17 -0.99 18.84
CA SER A 133 5.80 -2.22 19.36
C SER A 133 6.61 -2.00 20.64
N ARG A 134 6.96 -0.75 20.98
CA ARG A 134 7.73 -0.41 22.19
C ARG A 134 6.85 -0.15 23.42
N THR A 135 5.65 0.40 23.24
CA THR A 135 4.77 0.79 24.36
C THR A 135 4.12 -0.40 25.10
N ARG A 136 4.18 -1.62 24.54
CA ARG A 136 3.66 -2.84 25.21
C ARG A 136 4.61 -3.46 26.25
N LYS A 137 5.84 -2.98 26.42
CA LYS A 137 6.76 -3.45 27.48
C LYS A 137 6.96 -2.37 28.54
N ARG A 138 6.06 -2.31 29.53
CA ARG A 138 6.38 -1.75 30.85
C ARG A 138 6.10 -2.83 31.90
N PRO A 139 7.10 -3.30 32.66
CA PRO A 139 6.88 -4.32 33.67
C PRO A 139 6.11 -3.69 34.83
N GLU A 140 5.12 -4.44 35.30
CA GLU A 140 4.33 -4.16 36.48
C GLU A 140 5.27 -4.22 37.69
N ARG A 141 5.65 -3.05 38.22
CA ARG A 141 6.35 -2.97 39.50
C ARG A 141 5.32 -3.13 40.59
N SER A 142 5.22 -4.37 41.08
CA SER A 142 4.60 -4.72 42.36
C SER A 142 5.18 -3.84 43.46
N ARG A 143 4.32 -3.09 44.16
CA ARG A 143 4.64 -2.43 45.42
C ARG A 143 4.40 -3.45 46.53
N ASN A 144 5.46 -3.78 47.28
CA ASN A 144 5.33 -4.15 48.69
C ASN A 144 5.14 -2.88 49.53
#